data_AF-A0A2U3KSV0-F1
#
_entry.id   AF-A0A2U3KSV0-F1
#
_cell.length_a   1.000
_cell.length_b   1.000
_cell.length_c   1.000
_cell.angle_alpha   90.00
_cell.angle_beta   90.00
_cell.angle_gamma   90.00
#
_symmetry.space_group_name_H-M   'P 1'
#
loop_
_entity.id
_entity.type
_entity.pdbx_description
1 polymer ?
#
loop_
_entity_poly.entity_id
_entity_poly.type
_entity_poly.pdbx_seq_one_letter_code
_entity_poly.pdbx_strand_id
1 'polypeptide(L)'
;MKNFLGGLIGYMVILLMFSGCMYPALDMTAGEKERRTLEILLASAASREEIVLGKILAASTAAFLTALLNILSLAYTFQSGMMGGEVREMLEGVRIDPRSILLVLAAVLPTAVTAAAVMITISSFAKSFKEGQSDLTPLIMLVVFPAVIGMLPGVETSPALALLPVFNVSQLIKAVFAGEYNAGAFAMSFASNFVYAAVAFVVAVRIFNREDVLFRS
;
A
#
# COMPACT_ATOMS: atom_id res chain seq x y z
N MET A 1 15.01 5.02 20.82
CA MET A 1 15.57 4.09 19.81
C MET A 1 14.53 3.08 19.30
N LYS A 2 13.73 2.43 20.18
CA LYS A 2 12.63 1.50 19.79
C LYS A 2 11.68 2.05 18.72
N ASN A 3 11.24 3.30 18.90
CA ASN A 3 10.31 3.96 17.98
C ASN A 3 10.92 4.23 16.59
N PHE A 4 12.24 4.41 16.50
CA PHE A 4 12.91 4.64 15.22
C PHE A 4 12.96 3.35 14.39
N LEU A 5 13.30 2.21 15.01
CA LEU A 5 13.35 0.91 14.32
C LEU A 5 11.97 0.40 13.91
N GLY A 6 10.97 0.53 14.79
CA GLY A 6 9.59 0.23 14.41
C GLY A 6 9.11 1.10 13.24
N GLY A 7 9.54 2.37 13.22
CA GLY A 7 9.32 3.29 12.10
C GLY A 7 10.03 2.88 10.81
N LEU A 8 11.28 2.40 10.90
CA LEU A 8 12.05 1.91 9.75
C LEU A 8 11.39 0.66 9.14
N ILE A 9 10.93 -0.26 9.97
CA ILE A 9 10.18 -1.44 9.52
C ILE A 9 8.88 -1.01 8.84
N GLY A 10 8.13 -0.10 9.46
CA GLY A 10 6.90 0.45 8.86
C GLY A 10 7.15 1.12 7.51
N TYR A 11 8.22 1.89 7.39
CA TYR A 11 8.66 2.48 6.13
C TYR A 11 8.95 1.42 5.06
N MET A 12 9.74 0.38 5.39
CA MET A 12 10.05 -0.70 4.44
C MET A 12 8.81 -1.48 4.01
N VAL A 13 7.90 -1.78 4.95
CA VAL A 13 6.62 -2.46 4.65
C VAL A 13 5.80 -1.65 3.66
N ILE A 14 5.61 -0.36 3.91
CA ILE A 14 4.85 0.53 3.04
C ILE A 14 5.51 0.65 1.67
N LEU A 15 6.82 0.96 1.62
CA LEU A 15 7.53 1.16 0.36
C LEU A 15 7.47 -0.08 -0.53
N LEU A 16 7.75 -1.25 0.04
CA LEU A 16 7.71 -2.51 -0.71
C LEU A 16 6.29 -2.89 -1.11
N MET A 17 5.29 -2.67 -0.26
CA MET A 17 3.88 -2.90 -0.58
C MET A 17 3.42 -2.06 -1.79
N PHE A 18 3.73 -0.76 -1.81
CA PHE A 18 3.40 0.10 -2.95
C PHE A 18 4.17 -0.31 -4.21
N SER A 19 5.45 -0.65 -4.06
CA SER A 19 6.27 -1.12 -5.18
C SER A 19 5.75 -2.45 -5.77
N GLY A 20 5.32 -3.37 -4.91
CA GLY A 20 4.73 -4.66 -5.31
C GLY A 20 3.36 -4.52 -5.97
N CYS A 21 2.61 -3.46 -5.66
CA CYS A 21 1.33 -3.14 -6.30
C CYS A 21 1.50 -2.55 -7.71
N MET A 22 2.63 -1.88 -7.97
CA MET A 22 2.84 -1.07 -9.18
C MET A 22 2.76 -1.90 -10.46
N TYR A 23 3.49 -3.02 -10.54
CA TYR A 23 3.56 -3.83 -11.75
C TYR A 23 2.21 -4.46 -12.14
N PRO A 24 1.47 -5.12 -11.21
CA PRO A 24 0.13 -5.61 -11.50
C PRO A 24 -0.84 -4.51 -11.93
N ALA A 25 -0.83 -3.36 -11.24
CA ALA A 25 -1.69 -2.24 -11.60
C ALA A 25 -1.39 -1.73 -13.02
N LEU A 26 -0.11 -1.58 -13.38
CA LEU A 26 0.31 -1.14 -14.72
C LEU A 26 -0.04 -2.14 -15.81
N ASP A 27 0.26 -3.42 -15.61
CA ASP A 27 0.02 -4.45 -16.63
C ASP A 27 -1.47 -4.60 -16.94
N MET A 28 -2.31 -4.63 -15.89
CA MET A 28 -3.77 -4.72 -16.02
C MET A 28 -4.44 -3.42 -16.49
N THR A 29 -3.72 -2.33 -16.74
CA THR A 29 -4.33 -1.06 -17.18
C THR A 29 -3.64 -0.54 -18.44
N ALA A 30 -2.54 0.19 -18.28
CA ALA A 30 -1.75 0.72 -19.39
C ALA A 30 -1.22 -0.41 -20.29
N GLY A 31 -0.85 -1.55 -19.72
CA GLY A 31 -0.41 -2.73 -20.47
C GLY A 31 -1.52 -3.31 -21.36
N GLU A 32 -2.74 -3.48 -20.82
CA GLU A 32 -3.90 -3.91 -21.62
C GLU A 32 -4.28 -2.89 -22.71
N LYS A 33 -4.14 -1.60 -22.43
CA LYS A 33 -4.37 -0.54 -23.41
C LYS A 33 -3.35 -0.59 -24.54
N GLU A 34 -2.07 -0.74 -24.21
CA GLU A 34 -0.97 -0.87 -25.17
C GLU A 34 -1.15 -2.10 -26.07
N ARG A 35 -1.59 -3.23 -25.50
CA ARG A 35 -1.84 -4.48 -26.21
C ARG A 35 -3.18 -4.52 -26.95
N ARG A 36 -4.01 -3.47 -26.83
CA ARG A 36 -5.39 -3.39 -27.34
C ARG A 36 -6.31 -4.51 -26.84
N THR A 37 -5.98 -5.14 -25.72
CA THR A 37 -6.83 -6.17 -25.11
C THR A 37 -7.93 -5.58 -24.24
N LEU A 38 -7.78 -4.31 -23.84
CA LEU A 38 -8.80 -3.56 -23.08
C LEU A 38 -10.14 -3.48 -23.82
N GLU A 39 -10.13 -3.32 -25.15
CA GLU A 39 -11.34 -3.21 -25.97
C GLU A 39 -12.14 -4.53 -25.94
N ILE A 40 -11.43 -5.66 -26.00
CA ILE A 40 -12.02 -7.00 -25.91
C ILE A 40 -12.63 -7.21 -24.51
N LEU A 41 -11.95 -6.76 -23.46
CA LEU A 41 -12.43 -6.87 -22.08
C LEU A 41 -13.71 -6.05 -21.87
N LEU A 42 -13.78 -4.84 -22.44
CA LEU A 42 -14.96 -3.98 -22.36
C LEU A 42 -16.14 -4.47 -23.21
N ALA A 43 -15.87 -5.29 -24.24
CA ALA A 43 -16.90 -5.96 -25.04
C ALA A 43 -17.45 -7.24 -24.40
N SER A 44 -16.84 -7.69 -23.28
CA SER A 44 -17.33 -8.86 -22.54
C SER A 44 -18.66 -8.57 -21.82
N ALA A 45 -19.32 -9.61 -21.33
CA ALA A 45 -20.57 -9.47 -20.57
C ALA A 45 -20.38 -8.87 -19.16
N ALA A 46 -19.13 -8.63 -18.72
CA ALA A 46 -18.84 -8.07 -17.41
C ALA A 46 -19.14 -6.56 -17.38
N SER A 47 -19.75 -6.10 -16.29
CA SER A 47 -19.95 -4.67 -16.05
C SER A 47 -18.62 -3.95 -15.79
N ARG A 48 -18.60 -2.63 -16.00
CA ARG A 48 -17.38 -1.83 -15.78
C ARG A 48 -16.98 -1.82 -14.31
N GLU A 49 -17.96 -1.88 -13.40
CA GLU A 49 -17.76 -2.03 -11.97
C GLU A 49 -17.04 -3.34 -11.63
N GLU A 50 -17.47 -4.46 -12.21
CA GLU A 50 -16.83 -5.78 -12.01
C GLU A 50 -15.40 -5.82 -12.53
N ILE A 51 -15.16 -5.23 -13.71
CA ILE A 51 -13.82 -5.12 -14.30
C ILE A 51 -12.88 -4.34 -13.37
N VAL A 52 -13.32 -3.17 -12.89
CA VAL A 52 -12.52 -2.32 -12.00
C VAL A 52 -12.30 -2.98 -10.65
N LEU A 53 -13.34 -3.58 -10.06
CA LEU A 53 -13.24 -4.29 -8.80
C LEU A 53 -12.26 -5.47 -8.90
N GLY A 54 -12.35 -6.27 -9.97
CA GLY A 54 -11.44 -7.39 -10.22
C GLY A 54 -9.98 -6.94 -10.31
N LYS A 55 -9.69 -5.84 -11.03
CA LYS A 55 -8.34 -5.26 -11.11
C LYS A 55 -7.85 -4.78 -9.75
N ILE A 56 -8.69 -4.09 -8.98
CA ILE A 56 -8.32 -3.60 -7.64
C ILE A 56 -8.05 -4.76 -6.69
N LEU A 57 -8.88 -5.80 -6.69
CA LEU A 57 -8.69 -6.99 -5.85
C LEU A 57 -7.41 -7.74 -6.24
N ALA A 58 -7.12 -7.90 -7.54
CA ALA A 58 -5.89 -8.53 -8.01
C ALA A 58 -4.64 -7.74 -7.59
N ALA A 59 -4.62 -6.43 -7.82
CA ALA A 59 -3.49 -5.57 -7.47
C ALA A 59 -3.31 -5.45 -5.94
N SER A 60 -4.39 -5.33 -5.18
CA SER A 60 -4.33 -5.27 -3.71
C SER A 60 -3.88 -6.60 -3.09
N THR A 61 -4.21 -7.74 -3.72
CA THR A 61 -3.68 -9.04 -3.31
C THR A 61 -2.16 -9.08 -3.48
N ALA A 62 -1.63 -8.61 -4.60
CA ALA A 62 -0.18 -8.54 -4.81
C ALA A 62 0.50 -7.61 -3.80
N ALA A 63 -0.09 -6.44 -3.53
CA ALA A 63 0.38 -5.51 -2.51
C ALA A 63 0.41 -6.15 -1.11
N PHE A 64 -0.69 -6.80 -0.72
CA PHE A 64 -0.83 -7.47 0.57
C PHE A 64 0.14 -8.65 0.72
N LEU A 65 0.29 -9.48 -0.31
CA LEU A 65 1.27 -10.56 -0.32
C LEU A 65 2.69 -10.03 -0.21
N THR A 66 3.01 -8.91 -0.85
CA THR A 66 4.33 -8.27 -0.71
C THR A 66 4.57 -7.81 0.73
N ALA A 67 3.58 -7.19 1.37
CA ALA A 67 3.68 -6.81 2.78
C ALA A 67 3.83 -8.04 3.70
N LEU A 68 3.05 -9.10 3.46
CA LEU A 68 3.13 -10.36 4.20
C LEU A 68 4.51 -11.00 4.08
N LEU A 69 5.01 -11.17 2.86
CA LEU A 69 6.34 -11.75 2.62
C LEU A 69 7.44 -10.91 3.24
N ASN A 70 7.32 -9.58 3.22
CA ASN A 70 8.27 -8.69 3.86
C ASN A 70 8.31 -8.90 5.38
N ILE A 71 7.16 -8.91 6.04
CA ILE A 71 7.07 -9.12 7.50
C ILE A 71 7.55 -10.52 7.89
N LEU A 72 7.18 -11.55 7.13
CA LEU A 72 7.64 -12.92 7.36
C LEU A 72 9.15 -13.05 7.14
N SER A 73 9.70 -12.37 6.13
CA SER A 73 11.14 -12.33 5.90
C SER A 73 11.86 -11.70 7.10
N LEU A 74 11.37 -10.58 7.61
CA LEU A 74 11.92 -9.95 8.81
C LEU A 74 11.84 -10.87 10.05
N ALA A 75 10.69 -11.51 10.26
CA ALA A 75 10.50 -12.44 11.37
C ALA A 75 11.45 -13.65 11.28
N TYR A 76 11.60 -14.22 10.08
CA TYR A 76 12.51 -15.34 9.83
C TYR A 76 13.98 -14.95 10.03
N THR A 77 14.40 -13.79 9.50
CA THR A 77 15.77 -13.28 9.70
C THR A 77 16.08 -13.05 11.18
N PHE A 78 15.11 -12.57 11.95
CA PHE A 78 15.26 -12.39 13.39
C PHE A 78 15.38 -13.72 14.14
N GLN A 79 14.53 -14.70 13.82
CA GLN A 79 14.51 -16.00 14.49
C GLN A 79 15.71 -16.91 14.13
N SER A 80 16.14 -16.86 12.86
CA SER A 80 17.26 -17.68 12.36
C SER A 80 18.63 -17.25 12.89
N GLY A 81 18.71 -16.11 13.58
CA GLY A 81 19.98 -15.58 14.09
C GLY A 81 20.94 -15.12 12.98
N MET A 82 20.46 -14.99 11.74
CA MET A 82 21.23 -14.50 10.60
C MET A 82 21.59 -13.01 10.70
N MET A 83 21.02 -12.30 11.67
CA MET A 83 21.36 -10.91 11.97
C MET A 83 22.70 -10.82 12.69
N GLY A 84 23.57 -9.93 12.20
CA GLY A 84 24.82 -9.58 12.88
C GLY A 84 24.56 -9.03 14.29
N GLY A 85 25.52 -9.20 15.19
CA GLY A 85 25.39 -8.84 16.61
C GLY A 85 24.92 -7.40 16.84
N GLU A 86 25.44 -6.44 16.09
CA GLU A 86 25.06 -5.03 16.16
C GLU A 86 23.58 -4.80 15.78
N VAL A 87 23.09 -5.47 14.73
CA VAL A 87 21.70 -5.35 14.29
C VAL A 87 20.75 -5.98 15.30
N ARG A 88 21.19 -7.05 15.96
CA ARG A 88 20.41 -7.73 16.99
C ARG A 88 20.27 -6.86 18.24
N GLU A 89 21.34 -6.22 18.71
CA GLU A 89 21.29 -5.24 19.83
C GLU A 89 20.38 -4.06 19.50
N MET A 90 20.43 -3.54 18.27
CA MET A 90 19.51 -2.48 17.84
C MET A 90 18.04 -2.92 17.96
N LEU A 91 17.72 -4.17 17.63
CA LEU A 91 16.35 -4.69 17.63
C LEU A 91 15.84 -5.20 18.98
N GLU A 92 16.63 -5.17 20.06
CA GLU A 92 16.22 -5.67 21.40
C GLU A 92 14.99 -4.99 22.02
N GLY A 93 14.46 -3.95 21.38
CA GLY A 93 13.22 -3.28 21.77
C GLY A 93 12.02 -3.48 20.85
N VAL A 94 12.15 -4.23 19.75
CA VAL A 94 11.08 -4.45 18.76
C VAL A 94 10.36 -5.76 19.09
N ARG A 95 9.04 -5.69 19.27
CA ARG A 95 8.22 -6.88 19.54
C ARG A 95 7.79 -7.55 18.23
N ILE A 96 8.53 -8.59 17.84
CA ILE A 96 8.16 -9.46 16.72
C ILE A 96 7.48 -10.71 17.27
N ASP A 97 6.23 -10.55 17.68
CA ASP A 97 5.37 -11.64 18.13
C ASP A 97 4.23 -11.89 17.13
N PRO A 98 3.63 -13.10 17.09
CA PRO A 98 2.56 -13.42 16.13
C PRO A 98 1.37 -12.45 16.18
N ARG A 99 1.05 -11.88 17.35
CA ARG A 99 -0.05 -10.92 17.49
C ARG A 99 0.33 -9.58 16.85
N SER A 100 1.54 -9.09 17.06
CA SER A 100 2.05 -7.88 16.40
C SER A 100 2.04 -8.02 14.88
N ILE A 101 2.43 -9.18 14.34
CA ILE A 101 2.36 -9.47 12.90
C ILE A 101 0.92 -9.40 12.39
N LEU A 102 -0.03 -10.05 13.06
CA LEU A 102 -1.44 -10.02 12.67
C LEU A 102 -2.04 -8.61 12.70
N LEU A 103 -1.69 -7.81 13.71
CA LEU A 103 -2.14 -6.41 13.82
C LEU A 103 -1.60 -5.56 12.67
N VAL A 104 -0.31 -5.72 12.31
CA VAL A 104 0.27 -5.03 11.16
C VAL A 104 -0.42 -5.45 9.86
N LEU A 105 -0.63 -6.75 9.65
CA LEU A 105 -1.33 -7.26 8.46
C LEU A 105 -2.75 -6.68 8.34
N ALA A 106 -3.49 -6.64 9.45
CA ALA A 106 -4.81 -6.03 9.49
C ALA A 106 -4.77 -4.52 9.18
N ALA A 107 -3.75 -3.80 9.65
CA ALA A 107 -3.59 -2.37 9.37
C ALA A 107 -3.23 -2.06 7.90
N VAL A 108 -2.41 -2.91 7.27
CA VAL A 108 -2.00 -2.69 5.87
C VAL A 108 -3.05 -3.12 4.85
N LEU A 109 -3.99 -4.00 5.22
CA LEU A 109 -5.04 -4.50 4.32
C LEU A 109 -5.87 -3.39 3.64
N PRO A 110 -6.52 -2.45 4.35
CA PRO A 110 -7.25 -1.35 3.69
C PRO A 110 -6.30 -0.40 2.93
N THR A 111 -5.05 -0.32 3.34
CA THR A 111 -4.01 0.48 2.67
C THR A 111 -3.63 -0.13 1.32
N ALA A 112 -3.54 -1.46 1.24
CA ALA A 112 -3.29 -2.19 0.00
C ALA A 112 -4.41 -1.95 -1.04
N VAL A 113 -5.67 -1.93 -0.60
CA VAL A 113 -6.82 -1.60 -1.47
C VAL A 113 -6.73 -0.14 -1.94
N THR A 114 -6.41 0.79 -1.04
CA THR A 114 -6.23 2.21 -1.39
C THR A 114 -5.10 2.38 -2.42
N ALA A 115 -3.95 1.74 -2.20
CA ALA A 115 -2.81 1.78 -3.11
C ALA A 115 -3.20 1.26 -4.51
N ALA A 116 -3.86 0.10 -4.56
CA ALA A 116 -4.33 -0.51 -5.81
C ALA A 116 -5.29 0.41 -6.57
N ALA A 117 -6.30 0.97 -5.88
CA ALA A 117 -7.29 1.84 -6.50
C ALA A 117 -6.67 3.14 -7.04
N VAL A 118 -5.75 3.76 -6.30
CA VAL A 118 -5.05 4.98 -6.75
C VAL A 118 -4.12 4.68 -7.92
N MET A 119 -3.36 3.57 -7.87
CA MET A 119 -2.45 3.21 -8.96
C MET A 119 -3.20 2.88 -10.24
N ILE A 120 -4.27 2.06 -10.17
CA ILE A 120 -5.13 1.74 -11.32
C ILE A 120 -5.75 3.00 -11.91
N THR A 121 -6.17 3.93 -11.06
CA THR A 121 -6.72 5.22 -11.48
C THR A 121 -5.69 6.01 -12.28
N ILE A 122 -4.48 6.19 -11.76
CA ILE A 122 -3.45 6.99 -12.43
C ILE A 122 -2.98 6.30 -13.72
N SER A 123 -2.70 5.00 -13.67
CA SER A 123 -2.22 4.24 -14.83
C SER A 123 -3.27 4.12 -15.94
N SER A 124 -4.56 4.30 -15.63
CA SER A 124 -5.61 4.34 -16.66
C SER A 124 -5.47 5.52 -17.63
N PHE A 125 -4.76 6.60 -17.27
CA PHE A 125 -4.51 7.74 -18.15
C PHE A 125 -3.35 7.54 -19.12
N ALA A 126 -2.46 6.59 -18.83
CA ALA A 126 -1.30 6.28 -19.65
C ALA A 126 -1.68 5.54 -20.94
N LYS A 127 -0.86 5.69 -21.98
CA LYS A 127 -1.01 5.00 -23.28
C LYS A 127 -0.17 3.74 -23.38
N SER A 128 0.92 3.68 -22.62
CA SER A 128 1.86 2.56 -22.61
C SER A 128 2.29 2.21 -21.19
N PHE A 129 2.80 0.99 -21.02
CA PHE A 129 3.37 0.53 -19.76
C PHE A 129 4.48 1.48 -19.25
N LYS A 130 5.33 1.97 -20.16
CA LYS A 130 6.43 2.89 -19.83
C LYS A 130 5.92 4.27 -19.38
N GLU A 131 4.90 4.81 -20.05
CA GLU A 131 4.27 6.06 -19.64
C GLU A 131 3.62 5.91 -18.25
N GLY A 132 2.86 4.83 -18.04
CA GLY A 132 2.25 4.57 -16.74
C GLY A 132 3.28 4.40 -15.62
N GLN A 133 4.41 3.75 -15.90
CA GLN A 133 5.51 3.66 -14.92
C GLN A 133 6.07 5.04 -14.58
N SER A 134 6.23 5.92 -15.57
CA SER A 134 6.64 7.31 -15.35
C SER A 134 5.60 8.08 -14.52
N ASP A 135 4.31 7.85 -14.75
CA ASP A 135 3.22 8.51 -14.02
C ASP A 135 3.12 8.03 -12.56
N LEU A 136 3.38 6.75 -12.30
CA LEU A 136 3.36 6.19 -10.94
C LEU A 136 4.62 6.49 -10.12
N THR A 137 5.73 6.87 -10.75
CA THR A 137 6.98 7.17 -10.03
C THR A 137 6.83 8.37 -9.07
N PRO A 138 6.24 9.52 -9.48
CA PRO A 138 5.91 10.63 -8.56
C PRO A 138 4.96 10.22 -7.43
N LEU A 139 4.02 9.31 -7.69
CA LEU A 139 3.12 8.79 -6.66
C LEU A 139 3.90 8.03 -5.58
N ILE A 140 4.83 7.16 -5.98
CA ILE A 140 5.67 6.44 -5.02
C ILE A 140 6.51 7.42 -4.19
N MET A 141 7.08 8.45 -4.82
CA MET A 141 7.80 9.52 -4.10
C MET A 141 6.89 10.23 -3.11
N LEU A 142 5.65 10.55 -3.49
CA LEU A 142 4.65 11.16 -2.61
C LEU A 142 4.30 10.29 -1.41
N VAL A 143 4.30 8.96 -1.56
CA VAL A 143 4.05 7.98 -0.48
C VAL A 143 5.25 7.85 0.46
N VAL A 144 6.47 8.00 -0.05
CA VAL A 144 7.70 7.94 0.73
C VAL A 144 7.76 9.05 1.78
N PHE A 145 7.40 10.29 1.43
CA PHE A 145 7.44 11.42 2.36
C PHE A 145 6.68 11.21 3.68
N PRO A 146 5.37 10.90 3.69
CA PRO A 146 4.64 10.66 4.92
C PRO A 146 5.15 9.42 5.67
N ALA A 147 5.63 8.40 4.96
CA ALA A 147 6.22 7.22 5.60
C ALA A 147 7.52 7.56 6.35
N VAL A 148 8.40 8.39 5.76
CA VAL A 148 9.63 8.90 6.39
C VAL A 148 9.31 9.79 7.59
N ILE A 149 8.34 10.71 7.47
CA ILE A 149 7.92 11.55 8.61
C ILE A 149 7.39 10.65 9.75
N GLY A 150 6.66 9.59 9.41
CA GLY A 150 6.17 8.61 10.39
C GLY A 150 7.28 7.87 11.15
N MET A 151 8.45 7.69 10.52
CA MET A 151 9.63 7.07 11.12
C MET A 151 10.35 7.99 12.13
N LEU A 152 10.23 9.32 11.99
CA LEU A 152 10.95 10.26 12.84
C LEU A 152 10.51 10.14 14.32
N PRO A 153 11.47 10.17 15.26
CA PRO A 153 11.15 10.20 16.69
C PRO A 153 10.45 11.52 17.07
N GLY A 154 9.50 11.45 18.00
CA GLY A 154 8.79 12.63 18.51
C GLY A 154 7.58 13.08 17.67
N VAL A 155 7.32 12.44 16.52
CA VAL A 155 6.09 12.68 15.76
C VAL A 155 4.97 11.83 16.34
N GLU A 156 4.07 12.48 17.09
CA GLU A 156 2.86 11.87 17.64
C GLU A 156 1.70 11.91 16.65
N THR A 157 0.81 10.93 16.77
CA THR A 157 -0.41 10.83 15.96
C THR A 157 -1.44 11.84 16.46
N SER A 158 -1.41 13.05 15.94
CA SER A 158 -2.52 14.00 16.06
C SER A 158 -3.78 13.47 15.34
N PRO A 159 -5.01 13.78 15.79
CA PRO A 159 -6.23 13.37 15.10
C PRO A 159 -6.27 13.74 13.60
N ALA A 160 -5.72 14.89 13.22
CA ALA A 160 -5.62 15.29 11.81
C ALA A 160 -4.64 14.41 11.02
N LEU A 161 -3.52 14.05 11.63
CA LEU A 161 -2.52 13.18 11.01
C LEU A 161 -2.97 11.71 10.97
N ALA A 162 -3.82 11.27 11.90
CA ALA A 162 -4.43 9.94 11.91
C ALA A 162 -5.34 9.69 10.70
N LEU A 163 -5.85 10.76 10.09
CA LEU A 163 -6.67 10.68 8.89
C LEU A 163 -5.82 10.54 7.62
N LEU A 164 -4.59 11.03 7.59
CA LEU A 164 -3.76 10.95 6.39
C LEU A 164 -3.36 9.49 6.11
N PRO A 165 -3.75 8.94 4.94
CA PRO A 165 -3.35 7.59 4.56
C PRO A 165 -1.83 7.52 4.42
N VAL A 166 -1.26 6.33 4.52
CA VAL A 166 0.20 6.08 4.57
C VAL A 166 0.85 6.55 5.88
N PHE A 167 0.64 7.80 6.29
CA PHE A 167 1.19 8.32 7.54
C PHE A 167 0.60 7.56 8.74
N ASN A 168 -0.73 7.41 8.79
CA ASN A 168 -1.42 6.74 9.88
C ASN A 168 -0.98 5.28 10.04
N VAL A 169 -0.78 4.56 8.93
CA VAL A 169 -0.32 3.17 8.90
C VAL A 169 1.15 3.08 9.31
N SER A 170 2.01 4.01 8.87
CA SER A 170 3.40 4.09 9.33
C SER A 170 3.48 4.23 10.86
N GLN A 171 2.67 5.14 11.42
CA GLN A 171 2.57 5.35 12.87
C GLN A 171 2.01 4.13 13.61
N LEU A 172 0.99 3.47 13.05
CA LEU A 172 0.44 2.24 13.64
C LEU A 172 1.46 1.11 13.67
N ILE A 173 2.17 0.88 12.56
CA ILE A 173 3.19 -0.17 12.49
C ILE A 173 4.28 0.09 13.54
N LYS A 174 4.74 1.35 13.64
CA LYS A 174 5.67 1.78 14.67
C LYS A 174 5.14 1.50 16.09
N ALA A 175 3.91 1.89 16.39
CA ALA A 175 3.30 1.71 17.71
C ALA A 175 3.09 0.23 18.07
N VAL A 176 2.69 -0.60 17.10
CA VAL A 176 2.53 -2.04 17.29
C VAL A 176 3.88 -2.68 17.63
N PHE A 177 4.93 -2.39 16.86
CA PHE A 177 6.26 -2.93 17.13
C PHE A 177 6.91 -2.40 18.42
N ALA A 178 6.53 -1.18 18.85
CA ALA A 178 6.91 -0.65 20.16
C ALA A 178 6.12 -1.29 21.32
N GLY A 179 5.01 -1.97 21.05
CA GLY A 179 4.12 -2.55 22.06
C GLY A 179 3.16 -1.55 22.71
N GLU A 180 3.03 -0.34 22.16
CA GLU A 180 2.26 0.79 22.70
C GLU A 180 1.07 1.16 21.80
N TYR A 181 0.43 0.16 21.20
CA TYR A 181 -0.68 0.41 20.26
C TYR A 181 -1.99 0.74 20.99
N ASN A 182 -2.70 1.75 20.48
CA ASN A 182 -4.01 2.17 20.98
C ASN A 182 -5.12 1.63 20.04
N ALA A 183 -6.10 0.92 20.58
CA ALA A 183 -7.20 0.34 19.80
C ALA A 183 -8.06 1.40 19.08
N GLY A 184 -8.24 2.58 19.67
CA GLY A 184 -8.91 3.72 19.04
C GLY A 184 -8.13 4.27 17.85
N ALA A 185 -6.81 4.45 17.98
CA ALA A 185 -5.96 4.87 16.87
C ALA A 185 -5.95 3.85 15.72
N PHE A 186 -5.99 2.55 16.06
CA PHE A 186 -6.14 1.47 15.10
C PHE A 186 -7.46 1.58 14.33
N ALA A 187 -8.58 1.68 15.04
CA ALA A 187 -9.91 1.80 14.44
C ALA A 187 -10.04 3.05 13.55
N MET A 188 -9.52 4.20 14.00
CA MET A 188 -9.51 5.44 13.23
C MET A 188 -8.72 5.31 11.92
N SER A 189 -7.53 4.71 11.98
CA SER A 189 -6.70 4.55 10.78
C SER A 189 -7.31 3.53 9.82
N PHE A 190 -7.89 2.45 10.35
CA PHE A 190 -8.60 1.45 9.56
C PHE A 190 -9.81 2.07 8.84
N ALA A 191 -10.65 2.80 9.58
CA ALA A 191 -11.80 3.52 9.03
C ALA A 191 -11.38 4.57 7.99
N SER A 192 -10.32 5.34 8.27
CA SER A 192 -9.80 6.33 7.32
C SER A 192 -9.37 5.66 6.02
N ASN A 193 -8.50 4.66 6.06
CA ASN A 193 -8.04 3.96 4.86
C ASN A 193 -9.18 3.29 4.10
N PHE A 194 -10.21 2.79 4.80
CA PHE A 194 -11.39 2.24 4.15
C PHE A 194 -12.20 3.31 3.41
N VAL A 195 -12.36 4.50 4.00
CA VAL A 195 -13.00 5.65 3.32
C VAL A 195 -12.19 6.07 2.10
N TYR A 196 -10.86 6.18 2.22
CA TYR A 196 -9.99 6.48 1.07
C TYR A 196 -10.07 5.41 -0.03
N ALA A 197 -10.10 4.14 0.34
CA ALA A 197 -10.29 3.03 -0.60
C ALA A 197 -11.64 3.12 -1.33
N ALA A 198 -12.73 3.39 -0.60
CA ALA A 198 -14.06 3.53 -1.20
C ALA A 198 -14.14 4.73 -2.15
N VAL A 199 -13.57 5.87 -1.77
CA VAL A 199 -13.49 7.06 -2.63
C VAL A 199 -12.66 6.77 -3.89
N ALA A 200 -11.49 6.15 -3.72
CA ALA A 200 -10.62 5.79 -4.84
C ALA A 200 -11.27 4.78 -5.79
N PHE A 201 -12.04 3.81 -5.27
CA PHE A 201 -12.83 2.88 -6.06
C PHE A 201 -13.88 3.61 -6.91
N VAL A 202 -14.67 4.51 -6.31
CA VAL A 202 -15.68 5.29 -7.04
C VAL A 202 -15.04 6.14 -8.13
N VAL A 203 -13.88 6.74 -7.85
CA VAL A 203 -13.10 7.52 -8.83
C VAL A 203 -12.61 6.62 -9.97
N ALA A 204 -12.06 5.44 -9.66
CA ALA A 204 -11.59 4.48 -10.65
C ALA A 204 -12.73 4.05 -11.59
N VAL A 205 -13.90 3.69 -11.05
CA VAL A 205 -15.09 3.34 -11.84
C VAL A 205 -15.52 4.49 -12.75
N ARG A 206 -15.57 5.73 -12.23
CA ARG A 206 -15.93 6.90 -13.04
C ARG A 206 -14.96 7.15 -14.19
N ILE A 207 -13.67 6.91 -13.98
CA ILE A 207 -12.65 7.06 -15.03
C ILE A 207 -12.74 5.92 -16.04
N PHE A 208 -13.00 4.70 -15.59
CA PHE A 208 -13.28 3.58 -16.50
C PHE A 208 -14.57 3.75 -17.29
N ASN A 209 -15.49 4.64 -16.89
CA ASN A 209 -16.66 5.01 -17.70
C ASN A 209 -16.35 6.07 -18.76
N ARG A 210 -15.18 6.72 -18.70
CA ARG A 210 -14.75 7.77 -19.63
C ARG A 210 -13.99 7.19 -20.81
N GLU A 211 -14.65 7.12 -21.96
CA GLU A 211 -14.08 6.61 -23.20
C GLU A 211 -12.90 7.46 -23.69
N ASP A 212 -12.92 8.77 -23.46
CA ASP A 212 -11.83 9.69 -23.77
C ASP A 212 -10.53 9.36 -23.06
N VAL A 213 -10.60 8.80 -21.85
CA VAL A 213 -9.42 8.37 -21.07
C VAL A 213 -8.94 7.00 -21.54
N LEU A 214 -9.88 6.06 -21.75
CA LEU A 214 -9.57 4.69 -22.11
C LEU A 214 -9.04 4.54 -23.55
N PHE A 215 -9.57 5.29 -24.51
CA PHE A 215 -9.18 5.22 -25.92
C PHE A 215 -8.22 6.33 -26.35
N ARG A 216 -7.63 7.03 -25.39
CA ARG A 216 -6.56 8.01 -25.67
C ARG A 216 -5.40 7.30 -26.35
N SER A 217 -5.16 7.67 -27.61
CA SER A 217 -4.05 7.20 -28.45
C SER A 217 -2.86 8.14 -28.36
#